data_AF-A0A7C7KZ92-F1
#
_entry.id   AF-A0A7C7KZ92-F1
#
_cell.length_a   1.000
_cell.length_b   1.000
_cell.length_c   1.000
_cell.angle_alpha   90.00
_cell.angle_beta   90.00
_cell.angle_gamma   90.00
#
_symmetry.space_group_name_H-M   'P 1'
#
loop_
_entity.id
_entity.type
_entity.pdbx_description
1 polymer ?
#
loop_
_entity_poly.entity_id
_entity_poly.type
_entity_poly.pdbx_seq_one_letter_code
_entity_poly.pdbx_strand_id
1 'polypeptide(L)'
;MSGALLSQPPRVKFLEALGALADGRVEVRGVGEALVRSSEGDRVYRVFVDVERGVAYSDDNGTVYRNYVGYPIVALLITMDKLPYDGALAEGLKGVRWREINERYKDYKRVEEEIKKMLEKRGIPASRVDEYISKARKALSKLHLSKSTQLTL
;
A
#
# COMPACT_ATOMS: atom_id res chain seq x y z
N MET A 1 9.66 7.03 -20.83
CA MET A 1 9.22 8.42 -20.53
C MET A 1 8.38 8.34 -19.26
N SER A 2 8.62 9.18 -18.26
CA SER A 2 7.83 9.22 -17.02
C SER A 2 6.58 10.08 -17.21
N GLY A 3 5.45 9.64 -16.65
CA GLY A 3 4.19 10.39 -16.60
C GLY A 3 4.12 11.34 -15.39
N ALA A 4 2.90 11.69 -14.97
CA ALA A 4 2.68 12.61 -13.84
C ALA A 4 3.33 12.11 -12.53
N LEU A 5 3.84 13.04 -11.72
CA LEU A 5 4.38 12.75 -10.39
C LEU A 5 3.28 12.10 -9.52
N LEU A 6 3.59 10.99 -8.86
CA LEU A 6 2.66 10.32 -7.96
C LEU A 6 2.70 10.98 -6.59
N SER A 7 1.54 11.39 -6.11
CA SER A 7 1.37 11.95 -4.77
C SER A 7 1.39 10.86 -3.68
N GLN A 8 1.51 11.30 -2.42
CA GLN A 8 1.37 10.41 -1.26
C GLN A 8 -0.04 9.82 -1.19
N PRO A 9 -0.18 8.54 -0.86
CA PRO A 9 -1.50 7.95 -0.69
C PRO A 9 -2.18 8.46 0.58
N PRO A 10 -3.51 8.22 0.72
CA PRO A 10 -4.15 8.23 2.01
C PRO A 10 -3.37 7.36 3.01
N ARG A 11 -3.20 7.86 4.23
CA ARG A 11 -2.42 7.23 5.30
C ARG A 11 -2.77 5.76 5.54
N VAL A 12 -4.05 5.42 5.50
CA VAL A 12 -4.54 4.05 5.68
C VAL A 12 -4.01 3.06 4.64
N LYS A 13 -3.59 3.51 3.45
CA LYS A 13 -3.06 2.62 2.40
C LYS A 13 -1.73 1.97 2.79
N PHE A 14 -0.97 2.54 3.71
CA PHE A 14 0.22 1.89 4.27
C PHE A 14 -0.13 0.69 5.15
N LEU A 15 -1.29 0.74 5.83
CA LEU A 15 -1.81 -0.37 6.63
C LEU A 15 -2.41 -1.44 5.70
N GLU A 16 -3.14 -1.02 4.67
CA GLU A 16 -3.70 -1.93 3.66
C GLU A 16 -2.60 -2.75 2.95
N ALA A 17 -1.46 -2.12 2.67
CA ALA A 17 -0.27 -2.78 2.15
C ALA A 17 0.33 -3.82 3.12
N LEU A 18 0.46 -3.49 4.42
CA LEU A 18 0.91 -4.46 5.43
C LEU A 18 -0.05 -5.64 5.55
N GLY A 19 -1.36 -5.39 5.53
CA GLY A 19 -2.37 -6.44 5.53
C GLY A 19 -2.23 -7.35 4.29
N ALA A 20 -1.94 -6.78 3.12
CA ALA A 20 -1.70 -7.57 1.90
C ALA A 20 -0.48 -8.49 2.03
N LEU A 21 0.59 -8.02 2.65
CA LEU A 21 1.77 -8.85 2.94
C LEU A 21 1.44 -9.95 3.96
N ALA A 22 0.76 -9.61 5.05
CA ALA A 22 0.37 -10.56 6.11
C ALA A 22 -0.57 -11.67 5.62
N ASP A 23 -1.44 -11.34 4.66
CA ASP A 23 -2.36 -12.29 4.03
C ASP A 23 -1.71 -13.10 2.88
N GLY A 24 -0.42 -12.88 2.58
CA GLY A 24 0.25 -13.54 1.45
C GLY A 24 -0.31 -13.15 0.08
N ARG A 25 -0.87 -11.93 -0.04
CA ARG A 25 -1.54 -11.44 -1.26
C ARG A 25 -0.60 -10.76 -2.26
N VAL A 26 0.71 -10.74 -2.01
CA VAL A 26 1.72 -10.12 -2.87
C VAL A 26 2.58 -11.22 -3.51
N GLU A 27 2.51 -11.35 -4.83
CA GLU A 27 3.22 -12.35 -5.60
C GLU A 27 4.22 -11.66 -6.54
N VAL A 28 5.51 -11.70 -6.19
CA VAL A 28 6.59 -11.10 -6.99
C VAL A 28 6.81 -11.93 -8.27
N ARG A 29 6.82 -11.26 -9.42
CA ARG A 29 6.97 -11.86 -10.75
C ARG A 29 8.33 -11.63 -11.39
N GLY A 30 9.09 -10.66 -10.88
CA GLY A 30 10.40 -10.28 -11.42
C GLY A 30 10.96 -9.08 -10.67
N VAL A 31 12.01 -8.49 -11.24
CA VAL A 31 12.62 -7.28 -10.68
C VAL A 31 11.63 -6.13 -10.80
N GLY A 32 11.14 -5.64 -9.65
CA GLY A 32 10.21 -4.52 -9.62
C GLY A 32 8.81 -4.86 -10.09
N GLU A 33 8.44 -6.14 -10.24
CA GLU A 33 7.13 -6.56 -10.75
C GLU A 33 6.42 -7.48 -9.77
N ALA A 34 5.12 -7.25 -9.55
CA ALA A 34 4.29 -8.11 -8.72
C ALA A 34 2.82 -8.12 -9.16
N LEU A 35 2.14 -9.19 -8.76
CA LEU A 35 0.69 -9.26 -8.71
C LEU A 35 0.23 -9.08 -7.25
N VAL A 36 -0.71 -8.18 -7.01
CA VAL A 36 -1.26 -7.95 -5.67
C VAL A 36 -2.76 -8.21 -5.67
N ARG A 37 -3.23 -9.15 -4.85
CA ARG A 37 -4.66 -9.50 -4.77
C ARG A 37 -5.41 -8.58 -3.80
N SER A 38 -6.65 -8.22 -4.12
CA SER A 38 -7.56 -7.53 -3.19
C SER A 38 -7.83 -8.36 -1.93
N SER A 39 -8.28 -7.74 -0.85
CA SER A 39 -8.60 -8.43 0.41
C SER A 39 -9.65 -9.54 0.27
N GLU A 40 -10.55 -9.42 -0.69
CA GLU A 40 -11.61 -10.38 -0.99
C GLU A 40 -11.24 -11.30 -2.16
N GLY A 41 -10.03 -11.16 -2.73
CA GLY A 41 -9.49 -12.03 -3.76
C GLY A 41 -10.12 -11.87 -5.16
N ASP A 42 -11.09 -10.98 -5.32
CA ASP A 42 -11.85 -10.79 -6.56
C ASP A 42 -11.12 -9.94 -7.62
N ARG A 43 -10.05 -9.24 -7.22
CA ARG A 43 -9.22 -8.43 -8.11
C ARG A 43 -7.76 -8.77 -7.92
N VAL A 44 -7.01 -8.70 -9.00
CA VAL A 44 -5.56 -8.84 -9.03
C VAL A 44 -4.99 -7.63 -9.74
N TYR A 45 -4.15 -6.87 -9.04
CA TYR A 45 -3.50 -5.67 -9.55
C TYR A 45 -2.12 -6.03 -10.10
N ARG A 46 -1.79 -5.53 -11.30
CA ARG A 46 -0.43 -5.58 -11.85
C ARG A 46 0.34 -4.38 -11.35
N VAL A 47 1.52 -4.62 -10.78
CA VAL A 47 2.33 -3.59 -10.13
C VAL A 47 3.74 -3.61 -10.71
N PHE A 48 4.25 -2.42 -11.04
CA PHE A 48 5.62 -2.20 -11.48
C PHE A 48 6.26 -1.07 -10.68
N VAL A 49 7.52 -1.23 -10.28
CA VAL A 49 8.34 -0.23 -9.60
C VAL A 49 9.78 -0.30 -10.10
N ASP A 50 10.29 0.83 -10.56
CA ASP A 50 11.71 1.06 -10.82
C ASP A 50 12.16 2.29 -10.03
N VAL A 51 12.82 2.05 -8.91
CA VAL A 51 13.27 3.11 -8.00
C VAL A 51 14.42 3.91 -8.59
N GLU A 52 15.29 3.29 -9.39
CA GLU A 52 16.44 3.97 -10.00
C GLU A 52 15.98 4.99 -11.05
N ARG A 53 14.96 4.62 -11.83
CA ARG A 53 14.31 5.52 -12.80
C ARG A 53 13.25 6.42 -12.16
N GLY A 54 12.94 6.23 -10.88
CA GLY A 54 11.92 7.00 -10.17
C GLY A 54 10.52 6.83 -10.77
N VAL A 55 10.16 5.61 -11.21
CA VAL A 55 8.84 5.33 -11.81
C VAL A 55 8.12 4.18 -11.13
N ALA A 56 6.79 4.26 -11.08
CA ALA A 56 5.95 3.17 -10.62
C ALA A 56 4.60 3.15 -11.34
N TYR A 57 3.96 2.00 -11.38
CA TYR A 57 2.63 1.82 -11.92
C TYR A 57 1.87 0.73 -11.19
N SER A 58 0.56 0.89 -11.12
CA SER A 58 -0.39 -0.13 -10.74
C SER A 58 -1.70 0.15 -11.45
N ASP A 59 -2.42 -0.90 -11.85
CA ASP A 59 -3.74 -0.78 -12.48
C ASP A 59 -4.87 -0.57 -11.44
N ASP A 60 -4.54 -0.29 -10.18
CA ASP A 60 -5.51 0.13 -9.16
C ASP A 60 -6.06 1.54 -9.40
N ASN A 61 -7.31 1.76 -8.95
CA ASN A 61 -8.01 3.04 -9.16
C ASN A 61 -7.29 4.25 -8.56
N GLY A 62 -6.56 4.08 -7.45
CA GLY A 62 -5.81 5.15 -6.81
C GLY A 62 -4.65 5.62 -7.68
N THR A 63 -3.90 4.68 -8.22
CA THR A 63 -2.84 4.99 -9.16
C THR A 63 -3.42 5.53 -10.46
N VAL A 64 -4.33 4.80 -11.13
CA VAL A 64 -4.85 5.14 -12.47
C VAL A 64 -5.57 6.51 -12.48
N TYR A 65 -6.55 6.71 -11.62
CA TYR A 65 -7.44 7.89 -11.69
C TYR A 65 -7.08 9.02 -10.73
N ARG A 66 -6.34 8.73 -9.65
CA ARG A 66 -6.05 9.70 -8.58
C ARG A 66 -4.59 10.14 -8.51
N ASN A 67 -3.70 9.56 -9.31
CA ASN A 67 -2.27 9.91 -9.38
C ASN A 67 -1.58 9.91 -7.99
N TYR A 68 -1.86 8.91 -7.17
CA TYR A 68 -1.11 8.65 -5.95
C TYR A 68 -0.51 7.23 -5.96
N VAL A 69 0.48 6.99 -5.11
CA VAL A 69 1.11 5.67 -4.95
C VAL A 69 0.12 4.71 -4.27
N GLY A 70 -0.60 3.89 -5.04
CA GLY A 70 -1.58 2.93 -4.53
C GLY A 70 -1.01 1.92 -3.51
N TYR A 71 -1.88 1.31 -2.68
CA TYR A 71 -1.44 0.26 -1.75
C TYR A 71 -0.70 -0.91 -2.43
N PRO A 72 -1.00 -1.31 -3.69
CA PRO A 72 -0.24 -2.37 -4.34
C PRO A 72 1.23 -1.97 -4.56
N ILE A 73 1.46 -0.71 -4.96
CA ILE A 73 2.82 -0.16 -5.10
C ILE A 73 3.51 -0.08 -3.74
N VAL A 74 2.81 0.39 -2.70
CA VAL A 74 3.35 0.41 -1.33
C VAL A 74 3.75 -0.99 -0.87
N ALA A 75 2.92 -2.00 -1.13
CA ALA A 75 3.19 -3.38 -0.74
C ALA A 75 4.46 -3.92 -1.43
N LEU A 76 4.60 -3.70 -2.74
CA LEU A 76 5.81 -4.09 -3.47
C LEU A 76 7.06 -3.35 -2.97
N LEU A 77 6.95 -2.05 -2.68
CA LEU A 77 8.06 -1.27 -2.13
C LEU A 77 8.52 -1.77 -0.75
N ILE A 78 7.60 -2.26 0.09
CA ILE A 78 7.96 -2.92 1.36
C ILE A 78 8.68 -4.25 1.06
N THR A 79 8.19 -5.07 0.13
CA THR A 79 8.85 -6.32 -0.28
C THR A 79 10.26 -6.09 -0.83
N MET A 80 10.50 -4.96 -1.51
CA MET A 80 11.80 -4.54 -2.03
C MET A 80 12.71 -3.87 -0.99
N ASP A 81 12.31 -3.85 0.30
CA ASP A 81 13.02 -3.17 1.40
C ASP A 81 13.27 -1.67 1.14
N LYS A 82 12.36 -1.02 0.41
CA LYS A 82 12.39 0.44 0.14
C LYS A 82 11.51 1.22 1.10
N LEU A 83 10.56 0.54 1.75
CA LEU A 83 9.73 1.06 2.83
C LEU A 83 9.84 0.13 4.05
N PRO A 84 9.73 0.65 5.28
CA PRO A 84 9.85 -0.17 6.48
C PRO A 84 8.72 -1.21 6.55
N TYR A 85 9.05 -2.40 7.03
CA TYR A 85 8.09 -3.44 7.43
C TYR A 85 7.94 -3.45 8.97
N ASP A 86 6.71 -3.52 9.47
CA ASP A 86 6.43 -3.77 10.90
C ASP A 86 5.62 -5.07 11.02
N GLY A 87 6.28 -6.14 11.45
CA GLY A 87 5.68 -7.47 11.53
C GLY A 87 4.55 -7.58 12.56
N ALA A 88 4.61 -6.84 13.67
CA ALA A 88 3.55 -6.85 14.67
C ALA A 88 2.29 -6.14 14.14
N LEU A 89 2.46 -5.01 13.45
CA LEU A 89 1.35 -4.36 12.74
C LEU A 89 0.79 -5.23 11.62
N ALA A 90 1.65 -5.88 10.83
CA ALA A 90 1.23 -6.76 9.76
C ALA A 90 0.36 -7.91 10.29
N GLU A 91 0.82 -8.63 11.32
CA GLU A 91 0.04 -9.70 11.96
C GLU A 91 -1.27 -9.16 12.55
N GLY A 92 -1.22 -8.00 13.20
CA GLY A 92 -2.39 -7.30 13.71
C GLY A 92 -3.41 -6.91 12.62
N LEU A 93 -3.00 -6.82 11.36
CA LEU A 93 -3.84 -6.46 10.21
C LEU A 93 -4.28 -7.66 9.36
N LYS A 94 -3.84 -8.88 9.72
CA LYS A 94 -4.19 -10.11 9.01
C LYS A 94 -5.71 -10.33 9.02
N GLY A 95 -6.23 -10.72 7.85
CA GLY A 95 -7.65 -11.02 7.63
C GLY A 95 -8.58 -9.80 7.60
N VAL A 96 -8.05 -8.57 7.58
CA VAL A 96 -8.88 -7.37 7.43
C VAL A 96 -9.51 -7.34 6.04
N ARG A 97 -10.84 -7.27 5.98
CA ARG A 97 -11.62 -7.13 4.75
C ARG A 97 -11.65 -5.66 4.31
N TRP A 98 -10.54 -5.23 3.71
CA TRP A 98 -10.27 -3.83 3.36
C TRP A 98 -11.29 -3.22 2.40
N ARG A 99 -11.82 -3.98 1.45
CA ARG A 99 -12.83 -3.44 0.54
C ARG A 99 -14.13 -3.17 1.26
N GLU A 100 -14.60 -4.10 2.09
CA GLU A 100 -15.85 -3.91 2.84
C GLU A 100 -15.79 -2.68 3.74
N ILE A 101 -14.70 -2.50 4.48
CA ILE A 101 -14.54 -1.34 5.36
C ILE A 101 -14.42 -0.04 4.55
N ASN A 102 -13.70 -0.05 3.42
CA ASN A 102 -13.61 1.11 2.53
C ASN A 102 -14.97 1.48 1.92
N GLU A 103 -15.76 0.49 1.47
CA GLU A 103 -17.09 0.70 0.88
C GLU A 103 -18.12 1.15 1.91
N ARG A 104 -18.02 0.65 3.15
CA ARG A 104 -18.89 1.04 4.27
C ARG A 104 -18.70 2.51 4.64
N TYR A 105 -17.46 2.95 4.81
CA TYR A 105 -17.19 4.30 5.31
C TYR A 105 -17.03 5.35 4.21
N LYS A 106 -16.49 4.97 3.04
CA LYS A 106 -16.14 5.86 1.92
C LYS A 106 -15.29 7.08 2.30
N ASP A 107 -14.63 6.99 3.45
CA ASP A 107 -13.81 8.03 4.06
C ASP A 107 -12.58 7.37 4.68
N TYR A 108 -11.41 7.65 4.12
CA TYR A 108 -10.15 7.06 4.57
C TYR A 108 -9.77 7.39 6.02
N LYS A 109 -10.20 8.54 6.56
CA LYS A 109 -9.94 8.88 7.96
C LYS A 109 -10.76 7.99 8.88
N ARG A 110 -12.05 7.79 8.57
CA ARG A 110 -12.92 6.89 9.34
C ARG A 110 -12.45 5.43 9.26
N VAL A 111 -11.96 5.00 8.09
CA VAL A 111 -11.35 3.67 7.95
C VAL A 111 -10.10 3.56 8.83
N GLU A 112 -9.21 4.55 8.81
CA GLU A 112 -8.01 4.56 9.68
C GLU A 112 -8.38 4.50 11.17
N GLU A 113 -9.37 5.27 11.61
CA GLU A 113 -9.87 5.25 12.99
C GLU A 113 -10.42 3.88 13.39
N GLU A 114 -11.20 3.24 12.53
CA GLU A 114 -11.74 1.90 12.79
C GLU A 114 -10.64 0.84 12.86
N ILE A 115 -9.64 0.93 11.97
CA ILE A 115 -8.47 0.05 12.00
C ILE A 115 -7.66 0.25 13.28
N LYS A 116 -7.45 1.49 13.72
CA LYS A 116 -6.77 1.79 14.99
C LYS A 116 -7.51 1.19 16.17
N LYS A 117 -8.84 1.35 16.25
CA LYS A 117 -9.67 0.73 17.31
C LYS A 117 -9.57 -0.80 17.29
N MET A 118 -9.55 -1.42 16.12
CA MET A 118 -9.37 -2.86 15.98
C MET A 118 -7.99 -3.31 16.47
N LEU A 119 -6.94 -2.58 16.10
CA LEU A 119 -5.56 -2.86 16.51
C LEU A 119 -5.34 -2.65 18.01
N GLU A 120 -5.98 -1.64 18.61
CA GLU A 120 -5.94 -1.42 20.06
C GLU A 120 -6.50 -2.61 20.83
N LYS A 121 -7.61 -3.20 20.37
CA LYS A 121 -8.15 -4.45 20.93
C LYS A 121 -7.20 -5.64 20.78
N ARG A 122 -6.26 -5.57 19.85
CA ARG A 122 -5.17 -6.56 19.63
C ARG A 122 -3.87 -6.17 20.35
N GLY A 123 -3.91 -5.18 21.25
CA GLY A 123 -2.75 -4.74 22.04
C GLY A 123 -1.78 -3.81 21.32
N ILE A 124 -2.16 -3.27 20.16
CA ILE A 124 -1.33 -2.35 19.37
C ILE A 124 -1.92 -0.93 19.51
N PRO A 125 -1.22 0.00 20.19
CA PRO A 125 -1.74 1.34 20.41
C PRO A 125 -1.76 2.18 19.12
N ALA A 126 -2.71 3.10 19.00
CA ALA A 126 -2.80 4.02 17.86
C ALA A 126 -1.51 4.81 17.60
N SER A 127 -0.74 5.15 18.64
CA SER A 127 0.55 5.83 18.52
C SER A 127 1.58 5.02 17.71
N ARG A 128 1.60 3.69 17.84
CA ARG A 128 2.47 2.81 17.06
C ARG A 128 2.07 2.79 15.58
N VAL A 129 0.77 2.81 15.31
CA VAL A 129 0.22 2.93 13.95
C VAL A 129 0.66 4.25 13.32
N ASP A 130 0.53 5.36 14.07
CA ASP A 130 0.92 6.69 13.61
C ASP A 130 2.43 6.81 13.35
N GLU A 131 3.26 6.23 14.22
CA GLU A 131 4.70 6.19 14.06
C GLU A 131 5.11 5.43 12.80
N TYR A 132 4.53 4.24 12.58
CA TYR A 132 4.78 3.45 11.37
C TYR A 132 4.41 4.23 10.10
N ILE A 133 3.20 4.78 10.05
CA ILE A 133 2.73 5.55 8.87
C ILE A 133 3.65 6.74 8.62
N SER A 134 4.08 7.44 9.67
CA SER A 134 5.01 8.58 9.54
C SER A 134 6.35 8.15 8.93
N LYS A 135 6.94 7.05 9.44
CA LYS A 135 8.19 6.48 8.90
C LYS A 135 8.04 6.05 7.45
N ALA A 136 6.98 5.32 7.12
CA ALA A 136 6.74 4.84 5.76
C ALA A 136 6.49 5.98 4.77
N ARG A 137 5.72 7.01 5.16
CA ARG A 137 5.51 8.22 4.34
C ARG A 137 6.81 8.96 4.06
N LYS A 138 7.65 9.14 5.09
CA LYS A 138 8.96 9.79 4.96
C LYS A 138 9.92 8.99 4.08
N ALA A 139 9.86 7.66 4.12
CA ALA A 139 10.64 6.82 3.21
C ALA A 139 10.12 6.96 1.77
N LEU A 140 8.80 6.87 1.56
CA LEU A 140 8.18 6.99 0.25
C LEU A 140 8.46 8.34 -0.42
N SER A 141 8.40 9.44 0.34
CA SER A 141 8.64 10.78 -0.23
C SER A 141 10.03 10.95 -0.82
N LYS A 142 11.03 10.19 -0.34
CA LYS A 142 12.40 10.25 -0.87
C LYS A 142 12.55 9.58 -2.23
N LEU A 143 11.62 8.72 -2.62
CA LEU A 143 11.69 7.95 -3.86
C LEU A 143 11.25 8.75 -5.09
N HIS A 144 10.53 9.87 -4.90
CA HIS A 144 10.10 10.78 -5.98
C HIS A 144 9.48 10.08 -7.20
N LEU A 145 8.56 9.14 -6.96
CA LEU A 145 8.00 8.27 -8.00
C LEU A 145 7.05 9.03 -8.94
N SER A 146 7.24 8.84 -10.23
CA SER A 146 6.32 9.28 -11.28
C SER A 146 5.58 8.09 -11.89
N LYS A 147 4.38 8.30 -12.42
CA LYS A 147 3.59 7.22 -13.02
C LYS A 147 4.32 6.71 -14.27
N SER A 148 4.60 5.41 -14.36
CA SER A 148 5.14 4.83 -15.60
C SER A 148 4.09 4.93 -16.72
N THR A 149 4.51 5.34 -17.93
CA THR A 149 3.68 5.24 -19.14
C THR A 149 3.97 3.98 -19.95
N GLN A 150 4.99 3.21 -19.55
CA GLN A 150 5.27 1.90 -20.09
C GLN A 150 4.53 0.87 -19.24
N LEU A 151 3.56 0.19 -19.84
CA LEU A 151 3.04 -1.07 -19.31
C LEU A 151 4.11 -2.12 -19.55
N THR A 152 5.03 -2.29 -18.62
CA THR A 152 5.90 -3.47 -18.60
C THR A 152 5.16 -4.62 -17.94
N LEU A 153 5.13 -5.74 -18.65
CA LEU A 153 4.81 -7.10 -18.19
C LEU A 153 5.94 -8.00 -18.70
#